data_AF-A0A2V7ZC57-F1
#
_entry.id   AF-A0A2V7ZC57-F1
#
_cell.length_a   1.000
_cell.length_b   1.000
_cell.length_c   1.000
_cell.angle_alpha   90.00
_cell.angle_beta   90.00
_cell.angle_gamma   90.00
#
_symmetry.space_group_name_H-M   'P 1'
#
loop_
_entity.id
_entity.type
_entity.pdbx_description
1 polymer ?
#
loop_
_entity_poly.entity_id
_entity_poly.type
_entity_poly.pdbx_seq_one_letter_code
_entity_poly.pdbx_strand_id
1 'polypeptide(L)'
;MAGEPGKASSPTRRVRCVINGEEIDVWDGYRLWDAALDADARLWKWCGGNGLCTTCAVLPLAGGENLSAPTHREKFSLATWWLGKPLAFIRKRWKGKPIRLACQAYVRGPVEVVGLFGKKARKVRAAHGIP
;
A
#
# COMPACT_ATOMS: atom_id res chain seq x y z
N MET A 1 -16.57 -5.51 36.58
CA MET A 1 -15.19 -5.90 36.25
C MET A 1 -15.25 -6.89 35.10
N ALA A 2 -14.96 -6.45 33.88
CA ALA A 2 -14.80 -7.34 32.73
C ALA A 2 -13.59 -6.81 31.95
N GLY A 3 -12.44 -7.45 32.14
CA GLY A 3 -11.22 -7.11 31.42
C GLY A 3 -11.36 -7.49 29.95
N GLU A 4 -11.04 -6.55 29.07
CA GLU A 4 -11.01 -6.76 27.62
C GLU A 4 -9.97 -7.84 27.25
N PRO A 5 -10.26 -8.72 26.26
CA PRO A 5 -9.32 -9.74 25.81
C PRO A 5 -8.09 -9.09 25.16
N GLY A 6 -6.93 -9.47 25.65
CA GLY A 6 -5.62 -8.92 25.31
C GLY A 6 -5.38 -8.81 23.81
N LYS A 7 -5.12 -7.58 23.36
CA LYS A 7 -4.33 -7.32 22.15
C LYS A 7 -2.98 -8.00 22.34
N ALA A 8 -2.73 -9.06 21.59
CA ALA A 8 -1.40 -9.64 21.49
C ALA A 8 -0.45 -8.56 20.94
N SER A 9 0.30 -7.93 21.84
CA SER A 9 1.41 -7.06 21.52
C SER A 9 2.53 -7.93 20.97
N SER A 10 2.55 -8.11 19.65
CA SER A 10 3.74 -8.58 18.94
C SER A 10 4.91 -7.66 19.37
N PRO A 11 6.11 -8.21 19.66
CA PRO A 11 7.24 -7.39 20.11
C PRO A 11 7.47 -6.25 19.12
N THR A 12 7.63 -5.04 19.65
CA THR A 12 7.81 -3.78 18.93
C THR A 12 9.11 -3.81 18.12
N ARG A 13 9.08 -4.52 17.00
CA ARG A 13 10.16 -4.57 16.01
C ARG A 13 10.03 -3.37 15.10
N ARG A 14 11.13 -2.63 14.92
CA ARG A 14 11.26 -1.65 13.83
C ARG A 14 11.52 -2.38 12.53
N VAL A 15 10.89 -1.89 11.48
CA VAL A 15 10.87 -2.49 10.16
C VAL A 15 11.11 -1.41 9.12
N ARG A 16 12.08 -1.68 8.23
CA ARG A 16 12.40 -0.83 7.09
C ARG A 16 11.26 -0.84 6.08
N CYS A 17 10.71 0.33 5.77
CA CYS A 17 9.68 0.50 4.76
C CYS A 17 10.12 1.54 3.74
N VAL A 18 10.07 1.19 2.45
CA VAL A 18 10.41 2.11 1.35
C VAL A 18 9.17 2.34 0.50
N ILE A 19 8.81 3.61 0.30
CA ILE A 19 7.59 4.01 -0.41
C ILE A 19 7.93 5.11 -1.40
N ASN A 20 7.77 4.85 -2.70
CA ASN A 20 8.16 5.79 -3.75
C ASN A 20 9.61 6.29 -3.60
N GLY A 21 10.51 5.39 -3.16
CA GLY A 21 11.94 5.68 -2.96
C GLY A 21 12.25 6.40 -1.65
N GLU A 22 11.25 6.77 -0.85
CA GLU A 22 11.46 7.32 0.49
C GLU A 22 11.51 6.21 1.52
N GLU A 23 12.59 6.20 2.29
CA GLU A 23 12.83 5.20 3.32
C GLU A 23 12.38 5.71 4.69
N ILE A 24 11.71 4.84 5.44
CA ILE A 24 11.25 5.12 6.80
C ILE A 24 11.25 3.84 7.66
N ASP A 25 11.68 3.97 8.91
CA ASP A 25 11.60 2.90 9.90
C ASP A 25 10.29 2.97 10.68
N VAL A 26 9.42 1.99 10.43
CA VAL A 26 8.10 1.89 11.05
C VAL A 26 8.01 0.73 12.01
N TRP A 27 6.97 0.68 12.83
CA TRP A 27 6.73 -0.47 13.70
C TRP A 27 6.08 -1.64 12.93
N ASP A 28 6.26 -2.87 13.41
CA ASP A 28 5.41 -3.99 12.97
C ASP A 28 3.94 -3.66 13.23
N GLY A 29 3.10 -3.91 12.24
CA GLY A 29 1.68 -3.59 12.24
C GLY A 29 1.39 -2.15 11.84
N TYR A 30 2.42 -1.34 11.49
CA TYR A 30 2.19 0.02 11.04
C TYR A 30 1.50 0.04 9.68
N ARG A 31 0.58 0.99 9.50
CA ARG A 31 -0.22 1.08 8.29
C ARG A 31 0.61 1.71 7.18
N LEU A 32 0.64 1.08 6.01
CA LEU A 32 1.47 1.52 4.89
C LEU A 32 1.09 2.93 4.39
N TRP A 33 -0.19 3.30 4.53
CA TRP A 33 -0.66 4.64 4.21
C TRP A 33 -0.11 5.73 5.13
N ASP A 34 -0.01 5.44 6.42
CA ASP A 34 0.50 6.37 7.43
C ASP A 34 2.02 6.48 7.29
N ALA A 35 2.72 5.36 7.05
CA ALA A 35 4.13 5.36 6.66
C ALA A 35 4.40 6.27 5.45
N ALA A 36 3.52 6.26 4.44
CA ALA A 36 3.64 7.11 3.27
C ALA A 36 3.37 8.60 3.55
N LEU A 37 2.61 8.93 4.60
CA LEU A 37 2.46 10.32 5.07
C LEU A 37 3.74 10.77 5.76
N ASP A 38 4.21 9.97 6.71
CA ASP A 38 5.34 10.30 7.57
C ASP A 38 6.64 10.44 6.77
N ALA A 39 6.82 9.63 5.73
CA ALA A 39 7.98 9.69 4.84
C ALA A 39 7.88 10.76 3.72
N ASP A 40 6.82 11.58 3.69
CA ASP A 40 6.46 12.45 2.54
C ASP A 40 6.61 11.74 1.17
N ALA A 41 6.16 10.48 1.11
CA ALA A 41 6.28 9.65 -0.08
C ALA A 41 5.36 10.11 -1.23
N ARG A 42 4.52 11.13 -1.02
CA ARG A 42 3.59 11.71 -2.01
C ARG A 42 2.66 10.68 -2.67
N LEU A 43 2.23 9.66 -1.93
CA LEU A 43 1.19 8.73 -2.38
C LEU A 43 -0.13 9.48 -2.57
N TRP A 44 -0.92 9.12 -3.58
CA TRP A 44 -2.22 9.75 -3.83
C TRP A 44 -3.27 9.34 -2.79
N LYS A 45 -4.07 10.32 -2.35
CA LYS A 45 -4.99 10.18 -1.21
C LYS A 45 -6.32 10.87 -1.45
N TRP A 46 -7.31 10.15 -1.98
CA TRP A 46 -8.61 10.76 -2.29
C TRP A 46 -9.67 10.48 -1.22
N CYS A 47 -9.93 9.21 -0.90
CA CYS A 47 -11.00 8.83 0.04
C CYS A 47 -10.62 8.85 1.53
N GLY A 48 -9.50 9.48 1.90
CA GLY A 48 -9.02 9.49 3.30
C GLY A 48 -8.61 8.12 3.86
N GLY A 49 -8.36 7.13 3.00
CA GLY A 49 -7.95 5.78 3.43
C GLY A 49 -9.10 4.81 3.75
N ASN A 50 -10.33 5.12 3.32
CA ASN A 50 -11.49 4.26 3.51
C ASN A 50 -11.53 3.02 2.60
N GLY A 51 -10.55 2.89 1.68
CA GLY A 51 -10.48 1.78 0.74
C GLY A 51 -11.49 1.89 -0.41
N LEU A 52 -12.03 3.07 -0.72
CA LEU A 52 -13.10 3.24 -1.74
C LEU A 52 -12.59 3.74 -3.10
N CYS A 53 -11.56 4.58 -3.12
CA CYS A 53 -11.14 5.31 -4.33
C CYS A 53 -10.02 4.66 -5.15
N THR A 54 -9.34 3.65 -4.60
CA THR A 54 -8.14 2.97 -5.15
C THR A 54 -6.95 3.87 -5.58
N THR A 55 -6.99 5.19 -5.38
CA THR A 55 -5.88 6.10 -5.72
C THR A 55 -4.60 5.85 -4.91
N CYS A 56 -4.75 5.19 -3.76
CA CYS A 56 -3.66 4.72 -2.90
C CYS A 56 -3.02 3.40 -3.35
N ALA A 57 -3.36 2.92 -4.55
CA ALA A 57 -2.85 1.66 -5.06
C ALA A 57 -1.33 1.71 -5.20
N VAL A 58 -0.69 0.67 -4.67
CA VAL A 58 0.74 0.45 -4.71
C VAL A 58 1.04 -0.92 -5.28
N LEU A 59 2.22 -1.03 -5.87
CA LEU A 59 2.81 -2.27 -6.33
C LEU A 59 4.00 -2.59 -5.40
N PRO A 60 3.99 -3.73 -4.69
CA PRO A 60 5.18 -4.23 -4.02
C PRO A 60 6.28 -4.51 -5.05
N LEU A 61 7.44 -3.94 -4.80
CA LEU A 61 8.68 -4.19 -5.54
C LEU A 61 9.49 -5.30 -4.86
N ALA A 62 9.53 -5.29 -3.53
CA ALA A 62 10.16 -6.31 -2.70
C ALA A 62 9.40 -6.48 -1.37
N GLY A 63 9.42 -7.68 -0.79
CA GLY A 63 8.80 -7.96 0.51
C GLY A 63 7.27 -7.86 0.52
N GLY A 64 6.60 -8.17 -0.60
CA GLY A 64 5.13 -8.11 -0.69
C GLY A 64 4.43 -9.11 0.23
N GLU A 65 5.10 -10.22 0.55
CA GLU A 65 4.73 -11.23 1.54
C GLU A 65 4.77 -10.71 2.98
N ASN A 66 5.55 -9.64 3.23
CA ASN A 66 5.63 -8.97 4.53
C ASN A 66 4.51 -7.95 4.74
N LEU A 67 3.52 -7.88 3.83
CA LEU A 67 2.31 -7.11 4.04
C LEU A 67 1.21 -8.02 4.60
N SER A 68 0.35 -7.45 5.44
CA SER A 68 -0.86 -8.14 5.92
C SER A 68 -1.67 -8.71 4.76
N ALA A 69 -2.42 -9.78 5.01
CA ALA A 69 -3.32 -10.35 4.02
C ALA A 69 -4.31 -9.28 3.47
N PRO A 70 -4.67 -9.33 2.17
CA PRO A 70 -5.61 -8.38 1.60
C PRO A 70 -6.98 -8.45 2.28
N THR A 71 -7.52 -7.31 2.68
CA THR A 71 -8.84 -7.24 3.30
C THR A 71 -9.94 -7.52 2.26
N HIS A 72 -11.14 -7.90 2.71
CA HIS A 72 -12.29 -8.06 1.80
C HIS A 72 -12.56 -6.74 1.06
N ARG A 73 -12.49 -5.61 1.77
CA ARG A 73 -12.69 -4.29 1.18
C ARG A 73 -11.64 -3.96 0.12
N GLU A 74 -10.38 -4.29 0.37
CA GLU A 74 -9.31 -4.14 -0.61
C GLU A 74 -9.58 -4.96 -1.88
N LYS A 75 -9.94 -6.23 -1.70
CA LYS A 75 -10.30 -7.13 -2.82
C LYS A 75 -11.48 -6.56 -3.60
N PHE A 76 -12.56 -6.18 -2.92
CA PHE A 76 -13.76 -5.62 -3.55
C PHE A 76 -13.48 -4.32 -4.30
N SER A 77 -12.72 -3.40 -3.72
CA SER A 77 -12.43 -2.11 -4.36
C SER A 77 -11.49 -2.26 -5.55
N LEU A 78 -10.46 -3.08 -5.46
CA LEU A 78 -9.62 -3.43 -6.62
C LEU A 78 -10.43 -4.19 -7.69
N ALA A 79 -11.37 -5.02 -7.23
CA ALA A 79 -12.37 -5.69 -8.02
C ALA A 79 -13.63 -4.82 -8.22
N THR A 80 -13.58 -3.51 -8.28
CA THR A 80 -14.71 -2.68 -8.76
C THR A 80 -14.17 -1.41 -9.42
N TRP A 81 -12.89 -1.13 -9.16
CA TRP A 81 -12.01 -0.22 -9.89
C TRP A 81 -12.16 -0.29 -11.42
N TRP A 82 -12.61 -1.43 -11.95
CA TRP A 82 -12.86 -1.65 -13.37
C TRP A 82 -14.07 -0.89 -13.95
N LEU A 83 -14.97 -0.35 -13.12
CA LEU A 83 -16.20 0.31 -13.60
C LEU A 83 -15.98 1.77 -14.05
N GLY A 84 -14.83 2.37 -13.70
CA GLY A 84 -14.45 3.70 -14.19
C GLY A 84 -13.92 3.63 -15.62
N LYS A 85 -14.67 4.13 -16.61
CA LYS A 85 -14.34 4.08 -18.04
C LYS A 85 -12.93 4.59 -18.46
N PRO A 86 -12.27 5.57 -17.81
CA PRO A 86 -10.87 5.90 -18.14
C PRO A 86 -9.82 4.92 -17.58
N LEU A 87 -10.21 3.93 -16.76
CA LEU A 87 -9.29 3.00 -16.08
C LEU A 87 -9.17 1.62 -16.73
N ALA A 88 -9.88 1.33 -17.83
CA ALA A 88 -9.69 0.09 -18.59
C ALA A 88 -8.26 -0.05 -19.16
N PHE A 89 -7.63 1.07 -19.55
CA PHE A 89 -6.21 1.09 -19.96
C PHE A 89 -5.26 0.80 -18.80
N ILE A 90 -5.58 1.32 -17.61
CA ILE A 90 -4.87 1.02 -16.36
C ILE A 90 -5.01 -0.49 -16.04
N ARG A 91 -6.20 -1.08 -16.23
CA ARG A 91 -6.43 -2.51 -16.06
C ARG A 91 -5.51 -3.37 -16.94
N LYS A 92 -5.34 -3.07 -18.22
CA LYS A 92 -4.40 -3.83 -19.08
C LYS A 92 -2.95 -3.68 -18.59
N ARG A 93 -2.59 -2.48 -18.12
CA ARG A 93 -1.23 -2.16 -17.67
C ARG A 93 -0.82 -2.88 -16.37
N TRP A 94 -1.78 -3.12 -15.46
CA TRP A 94 -1.49 -3.73 -14.15
C TRP A 94 -2.13 -5.12 -13.95
N LYS A 95 -2.69 -5.72 -15.01
CA LYS A 95 -3.29 -7.07 -14.95
C LYS A 95 -2.26 -8.09 -14.46
N GLY A 96 -2.66 -8.92 -13.49
CA GLY A 96 -1.82 -9.99 -12.94
C GLY A 96 -0.72 -9.54 -11.99
N LYS A 97 -0.57 -8.23 -11.74
CA LYS A 97 0.37 -7.73 -10.73
C LYS A 97 -0.27 -7.75 -9.33
N PRO A 98 0.53 -7.98 -8.26
CA PRO A 98 0.04 -8.05 -6.88
C PRO A 98 -0.23 -6.65 -6.31
N ILE A 99 -1.19 -5.93 -6.90
CA ILE A 99 -1.54 -4.57 -6.47
C ILE A 99 -2.12 -4.63 -5.06
N ARG A 100 -1.65 -3.74 -4.20
CA ARG A 100 -2.16 -3.55 -2.84
C ARG A 100 -2.74 -2.14 -2.67
N LEU A 101 -3.67 -1.96 -1.76
CA LEU A 101 -4.12 -0.64 -1.33
C LEU A 101 -3.36 -0.24 -0.07
N ALA A 102 -2.54 0.81 -0.13
CA ALA A 102 -1.74 1.22 1.02
C ALA A 102 -2.58 1.53 2.27
N CYS A 103 -3.81 2.00 2.09
CA CYS A 103 -4.73 2.26 3.20
C CYS A 103 -5.33 1.01 3.86
N GLN A 104 -5.19 -0.17 3.25
CA GLN A 104 -5.69 -1.44 3.79
C GLN A 104 -4.55 -2.43 4.11
N ALA A 105 -3.31 -2.08 3.79
CA ALA A 105 -2.13 -2.89 4.01
C ALA A 105 -1.36 -2.44 5.26
N TYR A 106 -0.91 -3.42 6.05
CA TYR A 106 -0.08 -3.22 7.25
C TYR A 106 1.26 -3.92 7.07
N VAL A 107 2.33 -3.27 7.52
CA VAL A 107 3.71 -3.75 7.41
C VAL A 107 4.00 -4.77 8.50
N ARG A 108 4.53 -5.95 8.15
CA ARG A 108 4.92 -7.05 9.06
C ARG A 108 6.40 -7.43 8.95
N GLY A 109 7.13 -6.75 8.07
CA GLY A 109 8.52 -7.03 7.76
C GLY A 109 9.01 -6.12 6.64
N PRO A 110 10.31 -6.15 6.30
CA PRO A 110 10.90 -5.20 5.36
C PRO A 110 10.15 -5.21 4.03
N VAL A 111 9.78 -4.04 3.54
CA VAL A 111 8.95 -3.93 2.34
C VAL A 111 9.31 -2.69 1.53
N GLU A 112 9.32 -2.87 0.21
CA GLU A 112 9.46 -1.78 -0.75
C GLU A 112 8.24 -1.77 -1.67
N VAL A 113 7.60 -0.61 -1.78
CA VAL A 113 6.41 -0.40 -2.59
C VAL A 113 6.52 0.87 -3.42
N VAL A 114 5.82 0.87 -4.55
CA VAL A 114 5.70 2.04 -5.40
C VAL A 114 4.25 2.32 -5.77
N GLY A 115 3.84 3.58 -5.70
CA GLY A 115 2.51 4.02 -6.09
C GLY A 115 2.25 3.83 -7.59
N LEU A 116 1.00 3.55 -7.94
CA LEU A 116 0.57 3.53 -9.35
C LEU A 116 0.31 4.93 -9.91
N PHE A 117 0.23 5.94 -9.04
CA PHE A 117 -0.12 7.31 -9.37
C PHE A 117 0.90 8.30 -8.78
N GLY A 118 1.00 9.48 -9.40
CA GLY A 118 1.87 10.57 -8.96
C GLY A 118 3.23 10.63 -9.66
N LYS A 119 3.82 11.84 -9.68
CA LYS A 119 5.09 12.14 -10.36
C LYS A 119 6.28 11.43 -9.71
N LYS A 120 6.34 11.41 -8.37
CA LYS A 120 7.40 10.74 -7.59
C LYS A 120 7.40 9.23 -7.84
N ALA A 121 6.23 8.61 -7.71
CA ALA A 121 6.03 7.20 -8.03
C ALA A 121 6.35 6.86 -9.49
N ARG A 122 6.07 7.75 -10.45
CA ARG A 122 6.45 7.57 -11.86
C ARG A 122 7.97 7.50 -12.05
N LYS A 123 8.74 8.34 -11.38
CA LYS A 123 10.21 8.31 -11.45
C LYS A 123 10.77 6.99 -10.92
N VAL A 124 10.28 6.53 -9.77
CA VAL A 124 10.70 5.26 -9.18
C VAL A 124 10.29 4.09 -10.06
N ARG A 125 9.04 4.04 -10.53
CA ARG A 125 8.63 3.01 -11.49
C ARG A 125 9.54 2.95 -12.72
N ALA A 126 9.85 4.08 -13.32
CA ALA A 126 10.76 4.15 -14.47
C ALA A 126 12.15 3.60 -14.14
N ALA A 127 12.70 3.90 -12.95
CA ALA A 127 13.97 3.34 -12.48
C ALA A 127 13.95 1.81 -12.30
N HIS A 128 12.79 1.24 -11.96
CA HIS A 128 12.59 -0.21 -11.85
C HIS A 128 12.10 -0.86 -13.15
N GLY A 129 12.13 -0.16 -14.29
CA GLY A 129 11.65 -0.69 -15.58
C GLY A 129 10.13 -0.92 -15.65
N ILE A 130 9.39 -0.26 -14.76
CA ILE A 130 7.93 -0.34 -14.66
C ILE A 130 7.33 0.88 -15.39
N PRO A 131 6.33 0.69 -16.27
CA PRO A 131 5.73 1.80 -17.02
C PRO A 131 4.93 2.77 -16.15
#